data_AF-G5SKI1-F1
#
_entry.id   AF-G5SKI1-F1
#
_cell.length_a   1.000
_cell.length_b   1.000
_cell.length_c   1.000
_cell.angle_alpha   90.00
_cell.angle_beta   90.00
_cell.angle_gamma   90.00
#
_symmetry.space_group_name_H-M   'P 1'
#
loop_
_entity.id
_entity.type
_entity.pdbx_description
1 polymer ?
#
loop_
_entity_poly.entity_id
_entity_poly.type
_entity_poly.pdbx_seq_one_letter_code
_entity_poly.pdbx_strand_id
1 'polypeptide(L)'
;MFYTYQKLIALRKTQPVLIWGDYQDLLPDSPSVWCYRRQWQGQTLLVVANLSDQCQEWHPPHIKGQWQALLHNYGEVASQPAAMTLRPFEAIWWLQR
;
A
#
# COMPACT_ATOMS: atom_id res chain seq x y z
N MET A 1 -11.12 12.47 9.73
CA MET A 1 -11.20 12.38 8.25
C MET A 1 -10.37 13.43 7.50
N PHE A 2 -10.39 14.72 7.87
CA PHE A 2 -9.68 15.77 7.10
C PHE A 2 -8.15 15.59 6.98
N TYR A 3 -7.50 15.13 8.05
CA TYR A 3 -6.04 14.95 8.11
C TYR A 3 -5.51 13.88 7.14
N THR A 4 -6.27 12.81 6.89
CA THR A 4 -5.85 11.73 5.99
C THR A 4 -5.79 12.23 4.55
N TYR A 5 -6.77 13.02 4.11
CA TYR A 5 -6.77 13.62 2.78
C TYR A 5 -5.65 14.65 2.59
N GLN A 6 -5.37 15.48 3.59
CA GLN A 6 -4.22 16.39 3.54
C GLN A 6 -2.90 15.62 3.39
N LYS A 7 -2.73 14.52 4.14
CA LYS A 7 -1.55 13.64 4.00
C LYS A 7 -1.45 13.03 2.61
N LEU A 8 -2.55 12.55 2.04
CA LEU A 8 -2.58 11.99 0.68
C LEU A 8 -2.20 13.02 -0.38
N ILE A 9 -2.72 14.25 -0.28
CA ILE A 9 -2.38 15.35 -1.20
C ILE A 9 -0.90 15.71 -1.06
N ALA A 10 -0.37 15.79 0.16
CA ALA A 10 1.04 16.06 0.40
C ALA A 10 1.95 14.93 -0.12
N LEU A 11 1.57 13.67 0.08
CA LEU A 11 2.27 12.50 -0.44
C LEU A 11 2.33 12.51 -1.96
N ARG A 12 1.20 12.80 -2.63
CA ARG A 12 1.17 12.90 -4.09
C ARG A 12 2.13 13.96 -4.63
N LYS A 13 2.31 15.08 -3.91
CA LYS A 13 3.27 16.13 -4.30
C LYS A 13 4.73 15.74 -4.04
N THR A 14 5.00 14.89 -3.05
CA THR A 14 6.36 14.54 -2.63
C THR A 14 6.88 13.23 -3.23
N GLN A 15 6.00 12.33 -3.70
CA GLN A 15 6.36 11.03 -4.24
C GLN A 15 6.00 10.95 -5.74
N PRO A 16 6.97 11.12 -6.66
CA PRO A 16 6.73 11.05 -8.11
C PRO A 16 6.11 9.72 -8.57
N VAL A 17 6.42 8.61 -7.89
CA VAL A 17 5.85 7.28 -8.17
C VAL A 17 4.32 7.24 -8.06
N LEU A 18 3.69 8.13 -7.29
CA LEU A 18 2.23 8.24 -7.22
C LEU A 18 1.62 8.95 -8.44
N ILE A 19 2.39 9.77 -9.15
CA ILE A 19 1.94 10.54 -10.32
C ILE A 19 2.32 9.82 -11.61
N TRP A 20 3.59 9.45 -11.73
CA TRP A 20 4.21 8.96 -12.96
C TRP A 20 4.42 7.45 -12.95
N GLY A 21 4.29 6.81 -11.79
CA GLY A 21 4.55 5.39 -11.69
C GLY A 21 3.51 4.55 -12.40
N ASP A 22 4.00 3.56 -13.14
CA ASP A 22 3.23 2.52 -13.80
C ASP A 22 2.33 1.81 -12.79
N TYR A 23 1.17 1.31 -13.22
CA TYR A 23 0.24 0.61 -12.35
C TYR A 23 0.21 -0.86 -12.72
N GLN A 24 0.41 -1.73 -11.72
CA GLN A 24 0.26 -3.16 -11.88
C GLN A 24 -0.56 -3.74 -10.73
N ASP A 25 -1.70 -4.34 -11.07
CA ASP A 25 -2.50 -5.13 -10.15
C ASP A 25 -1.78 -6.43 -9.80
N LEU A 26 -1.76 -6.78 -8.51
CA LEU A 26 -1.13 -7.99 -7.98
C LEU A 26 -2.15 -9.03 -7.52
N LEU A 27 -3.41 -8.63 -7.29
CA LEU A 27 -4.49 -9.48 -6.80
C LEU A 27 -5.79 -9.19 -7.57
N PRO A 28 -5.80 -9.30 -8.91
CA PRO A 28 -7.00 -9.01 -9.71
C PRO A 28 -8.17 -9.96 -9.41
N ASP A 29 -7.86 -11.17 -8.93
CA ASP A 29 -8.86 -12.20 -8.61
C ASP A 29 -9.47 -12.04 -7.21
N SER A 30 -8.94 -11.14 -6.37
CA SER A 30 -9.46 -10.92 -5.02
C SER A 30 -10.51 -9.80 -5.00
N PRO A 31 -11.80 -10.10 -4.78
CA PRO A 31 -12.84 -9.07 -4.72
C PRO A 31 -12.73 -8.21 -3.45
N SER A 32 -12.11 -8.74 -2.40
CA SER A 32 -12.05 -8.10 -1.08
C SER A 32 -10.74 -7.39 -0.81
N VAL A 33 -9.62 -7.82 -1.40
CA VAL A 33 -8.30 -7.24 -1.16
C VAL A 33 -7.79 -6.60 -2.43
N TRP A 34 -7.66 -5.27 -2.40
CA TRP A 34 -7.08 -4.52 -3.49
C TRP A 34 -5.58 -4.31 -3.24
N CYS A 35 -4.75 -5.01 -4.00
CA CYS A 35 -3.30 -4.92 -3.90
C CYS A 35 -2.69 -4.59 -5.25
N TYR A 36 -1.92 -3.51 -5.31
CA TYR A 36 -1.22 -3.11 -6.52
C TYR A 36 0.16 -2.58 -6.21
N ARG A 37 1.04 -2.63 -7.21
CA ARG A 37 2.33 -1.96 -7.18
C ARG A 37 2.40 -0.85 -8.20
N ARG A 38 3.22 0.15 -7.88
CA ARG A 38 3.66 1.17 -8.82
C ARG A 38 5.17 1.28 -8.86
N GLN A 39 5.74 1.47 -10.04
CA GLN A 39 7.19 1.60 -10.20
C GLN A 39 7.51 2.87 -10.96
N TRP A 40 8.56 3.58 -10.53
CA TRP A 40 9.02 4.79 -11.21
C TRP A 40 10.48 5.07 -10.85
N GLN A 41 11.36 5.16 -11.85
CA GLN A 41 12.79 5.51 -11.68
C GLN A 41 13.50 4.75 -10.54
N GLY A 42 13.26 3.43 -10.43
CA GLY A 42 13.85 2.58 -9.40
C GLY A 42 13.11 2.55 -8.06
N GLN A 43 12.16 3.46 -7.83
CA GLN A 43 11.27 3.40 -6.66
C GLN A 43 10.12 2.43 -6.92
N THR A 44 9.74 1.66 -5.92
CA THR A 44 8.55 0.81 -5.96
C THR A 44 7.61 1.16 -4.81
N LEU A 45 6.38 1.51 -5.12
CA LEU A 45 5.30 1.68 -4.16
C LEU A 45 4.44 0.43 -4.17
N LEU A 46 4.19 -0.15 -3.01
CA LEU A 46 3.21 -1.21 -2.81
C LEU A 46 2.04 -0.66 -2.02
N VAL A 47 0.83 -0.87 -2.51
CA VAL A 47 -0.39 -0.48 -1.82
C VAL A 47 -1.24 -1.72 -1.64
N VAL A 48 -1.70 -1.92 -0.42
CA VAL A 48 -2.72 -2.92 -0.10
C VAL A 48 -3.86 -2.26 0.64
N ALA A 49 -5.09 -2.59 0.27
CA ALA A 49 -6.29 -2.15 0.94
C ALA A 49 -7.29 -3.30 1.03
N ASN A 50 -7.78 -3.58 2.23
CA ASN A 50 -8.96 -4.39 2.42
C ASN A 50 -10.19 -3.54 2.13
N LEU A 51 -11.00 -3.95 1.16
CA LEU A 51 -12.24 -3.29 0.76
C LEU A 51 -13.48 -3.98 1.35
N SER A 52 -13.28 -4.94 2.25
CA SER A 52 -14.35 -5.63 2.98
C SER A 52 -14.40 -5.23 4.45
N ASP A 53 -15.55 -5.52 5.07
CA ASP A 53 -15.79 -5.37 6.51
C ASP A 53 -15.30 -6.58 7.34
N GLN A 54 -14.65 -7.55 6.69
CA GLN A 54 -14.10 -8.76 7.29
C GLN A 54 -12.58 -8.72 7.33
N CYS A 55 -11.99 -9.46 8.27
CA CYS A 55 -10.54 -9.68 8.27
C CYS A 55 -10.14 -10.53 7.05
N GLN A 56 -9.13 -10.09 6.31
CA GLN A 56 -8.62 -10.79 5.14
C GLN A 56 -7.16 -11.17 5.34
N GLU A 57 -6.81 -12.42 5.05
CA GLU A 57 -5.41 -12.83 5.02
C GLU A 57 -4.75 -12.29 3.75
N TRP A 58 -3.62 -11.60 3.92
CA TRP A 58 -2.84 -11.08 2.82
C TRP A 58 -1.41 -11.58 2.91
N HIS A 59 -0.96 -12.14 1.80
CA HIS A 59 0.41 -12.58 1.61
C HIS A 59 1.06 -11.66 0.57
N PRO A 60 2.10 -10.88 0.95
CA PRO A 60 2.81 -10.09 -0.02
C PRO A 60 3.44 -11.00 -1.09
N PRO A 61 3.54 -10.55 -2.35
CA PRO A 61 4.34 -11.24 -3.35
C PRO A 61 5.81 -11.33 -2.88
N HIS A 62 6.66 -12.07 -3.58
CA HIS A 62 8.09 -12.05 -3.29
C HIS A 62 8.67 -10.65 -3.57
N ILE A 63 8.87 -9.87 -2.51
CA ILE A 63 9.45 -8.53 -2.55
C ILE A 63 10.78 -8.52 -1.81
N LYS A 64 11.80 -7.95 -2.46
CA LYS A 64 13.17 -7.85 -1.95
C LYS A 64 13.51 -6.38 -1.76
N GLY A 65 14.36 -6.08 -0.77
CA GLY A 65 14.85 -4.73 -0.49
C GLY A 65 14.27 -4.12 0.78
N GLN A 66 14.68 -2.88 1.06
CA GLN A 66 14.24 -2.17 2.25
C GLN A 66 12.97 -1.37 1.93
N TRP A 67 11.94 -1.65 2.71
CA TRP A 67 10.64 -0.97 2.61
C TRP A 67 10.44 -0.07 3.81
N GLN A 68 9.66 0.99 3.60
CA GLN A 68 9.20 1.88 4.65
C GLN A 68 7.70 2.11 4.50
N ALA A 69 6.97 2.07 5.62
CA ALA A 69 5.56 2.44 5.64
C ALA A 69 5.44 3.96 5.41
N LEU A 70 4.72 4.36 4.36
CA LEU A 70 4.42 5.76 4.06
C LEU A 70 3.10 6.22 4.68
N LEU A 71 2.09 5.35 4.61
CA LEU A 71 0.74 5.65 5.07
C LEU A 71 0.07 4.37 5.52
N HIS A 72 -0.62 4.45 6.64
CA HIS A 72 -1.54 3.43 7.11
C HIS A 72 -2.71 4.13 7.80
N ASN A 73 -3.91 3.54 7.74
CA ASN A 73 -5.11 4.13 8.35
C ASN A 73 -5.46 3.55 9.73
N TYR A 74 -4.87 2.41 10.09
CA TYR A 74 -4.91 1.87 11.44
C TYR A 74 -3.65 2.26 12.24
N GLY A 75 -3.52 1.77 13.48
CA GLY A 75 -2.38 2.02 14.38
C GLY A 75 -1.04 1.49 13.87
N GLU A 76 -0.18 0.94 14.73
CA GLU A 76 1.13 0.43 14.29
C GLU A 76 0.99 -0.62 13.18
N VAL A 77 1.82 -0.45 12.16
CA VAL A 77 1.93 -1.34 11.01
C VAL A 77 3.41 -1.65 10.81
N ALA A 78 3.70 -2.88 10.37
CA ALA A 78 5.06 -3.30 10.09
C ALA A 78 5.73 -2.36 9.06
N SER A 79 6.97 -1.96 9.33
CA SER A 79 7.76 -1.11 8.42
C SER A 79 7.97 -1.74 7.05
N GLN A 80 7.86 -3.08 6.96
CA GLN A 80 8.02 -3.85 5.74
C GLN A 80 6.78 -4.72 5.45
N PRO A 81 6.47 -4.96 4.17
CA PRO A 81 5.46 -5.93 3.76
C PRO A 81 5.81 -7.33 4.27
N ALA A 82 4.91 -7.91 5.06
CA ALA A 82 4.99 -9.28 5.56
C ALA A 82 3.59 -9.90 5.51
N ALA A 83 3.52 -11.23 5.57
CA ALA A 83 2.23 -11.93 5.68
C ALA A 83 1.51 -11.43 6.94
N MET A 84 0.27 -10.97 6.77
CA MET A 84 -0.52 -10.40 7.85
C MET A 84 -2.02 -10.52 7.57
N THR A 85 -2.81 -10.38 8.62
CA THR A 85 -4.26 -10.26 8.51
C THR A 85 -4.63 -8.78 8.44
N LEU A 86 -5.21 -8.36 7.32
CA LEU A 86 -5.74 -7.02 7.14
C LEU A 86 -7.08 -6.91 7.87
N ARG A 87 -7.20 -5.91 8.74
CA ARG A 87 -8.46 -5.55 9.42
C ARG A 87 -9.47 -5.01 8.42
N PRO A 88 -10.76 -4.97 8.79
CA PRO A 88 -11.82 -4.33 8.00
C PRO A 88 -11.39 -2.93 7.54
N PHE A 89 -11.47 -2.66 6.24
CA PHE A 89 -11.07 -1.37 5.65
C PHE A 89 -9.62 -0.93 5.89
N GLU A 90 -8.70 -1.83 6.28
CA GLU A 90 -7.30 -1.50 6.50
C GLU A 90 -6.56 -1.26 5.18
N ALA A 91 -5.84 -0.13 5.10
CA ALA A 91 -5.04 0.26 3.94
C ALA A 91 -3.64 0.65 4.38
N ILE A 92 -2.64 0.09 3.70
CA ILE A 92 -1.22 0.27 4.00
C ILE A 92 -0.43 0.51 2.71
N TRP A 93 0.45 1.49 2.76
CA TRP A 93 1.27 1.93 1.64
C TRP A 93 2.73 1.81 2.05
N TRP A 94 3.51 0.99 1.35
CA TRP A 94 4.94 0.87 1.53
C TRP A 94 5.70 1.41 0.33
N LEU A 95 6.81 2.10 0.58
CA LEU A 95 7.73 2.55 -0.46
C LEU A 95 9.06 1.85 -0.30
N GLN A 96 9.58 1.38 -1.42
CA GLN A 96 10.95 0.95 -1.61
C GLN A 96 11.70 2.00 -2.43
N ARG A 97 12.90 2.32 -1.99
CA ARG A 97 13.84 3.22 -2.68
C ARG A 97 15.08 2.46 -3.13
#